data_AF-A0A353XSE0-F1
#
_entry.id   AF-A0A353XSE0-F1
#
_cell.length_a   1.000
_cell.length_b   1.000
_cell.length_c   1.000
_cell.angle_alpha   90.00
_cell.angle_beta   90.00
_cell.angle_gamma   90.00
#
_symmetry.space_group_name_H-M   'P 1'
#
loop_
_entity.id
_entity.type
_entity.pdbx_description
1 polymer ?
#
loop_
_entity_poly.entity_id
_entity_poly.type
_entity_poly.pdbx_seq_one_letter_code
_entity_poly.pdbx_strand_id
1 'polypeptide(L)'
;MDTRNAGMERTALTRKSSSIRYDSPPTKLQNKKPYVSHTPDMNGVIDYSQDEHHIWQTLLSRQAKQIPDRACPEYLEGLDILNLPKEKIPQLANIDEVLQATTGWQTEAVPALINFGHFFKLLANKKFPVATFIRRAEDMDYIQEPDIFHEIVGHCPLLSHPAFAAFNEAYGKLGLEASKEERVFLARMYWFTIEFGLVGSTPSERRIYGGGILSSPSETIYALSGDPEYREFDLIDVLRTPYRIDHIQPIYYVIDDLDRLFDIATSDVRGYVKKAMSLGLFEPVY
;
A
#
# COMPACT_ATOMS: atom_id res chain seq x y z
N MET A 1 64.41 28.56 -11.69
CA MET A 1 63.38 27.51 -11.63
C MET A 1 63.50 26.89 -10.26
N ASP A 2 62.66 27.33 -9.34
CA ASP A 2 62.74 26.98 -7.93
C ASP A 2 61.32 26.91 -7.39
N THR A 3 60.96 25.78 -6.75
CA THR A 3 59.79 25.52 -5.87
C THR A 3 59.66 24.00 -5.74
N ARG A 4 60.16 23.44 -4.64
CA ARG A 4 59.45 23.16 -3.38
C ARG A 4 58.52 21.95 -3.45
N ASN A 5 59.08 20.86 -2.93
CA ASN A 5 58.45 19.66 -2.41
C ASN A 5 57.42 20.05 -1.32
N ALA A 6 56.18 19.58 -1.45
CA ALA A 6 55.21 19.53 -0.36
C ALA A 6 54.42 18.23 -0.49
N GLY A 7 54.71 17.29 0.41
CA GLY A 7 53.95 16.05 0.57
C GLY A 7 52.55 16.37 1.09
N MET A 8 51.57 15.62 0.59
CA MET A 8 50.22 15.61 1.11
C MET A 8 49.89 14.17 1.51
N GLU A 9 49.96 13.93 2.82
CA GLU A 9 49.48 12.72 3.47
C GLU A 9 47.98 12.54 3.18
N ARG A 10 47.60 11.35 2.70
CA ARG A 10 46.19 10.95 2.59
C ARG A 10 45.75 10.43 3.96
N THR A 11 45.02 11.26 4.70
CA THR A 11 44.30 10.86 5.91
C THR A 11 43.12 9.96 5.52
N ALA A 12 43.21 8.68 5.86
CA ALA A 12 42.10 7.73 5.73
C ALA A 12 41.06 8.02 6.83
N LEU A 13 39.91 8.59 6.46
CA LEU A 13 38.73 8.61 7.33
C LEU A 13 38.04 7.24 7.27
N THR A 14 38.25 6.46 8.31
CA THR A 14 37.45 5.28 8.64
C THR A 14 36.05 5.72 9.08
N ARG A 15 35.04 5.52 8.22
CA ARG A 15 33.63 5.60 8.63
C ARG A 15 33.31 4.37 9.49
N LYS A 16 33.11 4.57 10.79
CA LYS A 16 32.47 3.58 11.67
C LYS A 16 31.02 3.41 11.21
N SER A 17 30.68 2.25 10.65
CA SER A 17 29.29 1.84 10.46
C SER A 17 28.70 1.53 11.83
N SER A 18 27.79 2.38 12.29
CA SER A 18 26.90 2.05 13.41
C SER A 18 25.84 1.12 12.86
N SER A 19 26.05 -0.19 12.99
CA SER A 19 25.02 -1.20 12.71
C SER A 19 23.92 -1.07 13.77
N ILE A 20 22.84 -0.38 13.43
CA ILE A 20 21.57 -0.48 14.16
C ILE A 20 21.04 -1.88 13.85
N ARG A 21 21.09 -2.78 14.84
CA ARG A 21 20.43 -4.08 14.73
C ARG A 21 18.94 -3.81 14.88
N TYR A 22 18.19 -3.99 13.80
CA TYR A 22 16.75 -4.21 13.89
C TYR A 22 16.55 -5.60 14.47
N ASP A 23 16.09 -5.69 15.71
CA ASP A 23 15.68 -6.96 16.30
C ASP A 23 14.56 -7.54 15.42
N SER A 24 14.79 -8.75 14.90
CA SER A 24 13.76 -9.50 14.18
C SER A 24 12.53 -9.65 15.08
N PRO A 25 11.29 -9.54 14.52
CA PRO A 25 10.09 -9.67 15.33
C PRO A 25 10.05 -11.05 16.00
N PRO A 26 9.55 -11.14 17.25
CA PRO A 26 9.55 -12.38 18.00
C PRO A 26 8.67 -13.43 17.29
N THR A 27 9.30 -14.53 16.89
CA THR A 27 8.65 -15.74 16.38
C THR A 27 7.95 -16.46 17.52
N LYS A 28 6.77 -15.97 17.90
CA LYS A 28 5.74 -16.76 18.58
C LYS A 28 4.40 -16.39 17.98
N LEU A 29 3.94 -17.19 17.01
CA LEU A 29 2.52 -17.29 16.67
C LEU A 29 1.80 -17.82 17.92
N GLN A 30 1.46 -16.93 18.85
CA GLN A 30 0.42 -17.20 19.81
C GLN A 30 -0.86 -17.46 19.01
N ASN A 31 -1.62 -18.49 19.40
CA ASN A 31 -2.97 -18.73 18.85
C ASN A 31 -3.89 -17.55 19.24
N LYS A 32 -3.72 -16.41 18.56
CA LYS A 32 -4.59 -15.25 18.71
C LYS A 32 -5.97 -15.62 18.19
N LYS A 33 -7.00 -15.13 18.87
CA LYS A 33 -8.37 -15.30 18.36
C LYS A 33 -8.46 -14.66 16.98
N PRO A 34 -9.08 -15.32 15.99
CA PRO A 34 -9.24 -14.73 14.66
C PRO A 34 -10.00 -13.41 14.75
N TYR A 35 -9.71 -12.52 13.81
CA TYR A 35 -10.49 -11.31 13.60
C TYR A 35 -11.84 -11.64 12.98
N VAL A 36 -12.89 -10.94 13.41
CA VAL A 36 -14.25 -11.13 12.94
C VAL A 36 -14.80 -9.78 12.53
N SER A 37 -15.09 -9.62 11.25
CA SER A 37 -15.78 -8.46 10.69
C SER A 37 -17.15 -8.27 11.32
N HIS A 38 -17.49 -7.03 11.63
CA HIS A 38 -18.86 -6.68 12.02
C HIS A 38 -19.80 -6.83 10.82
N THR A 39 -21.00 -7.35 11.06
CA THR A 39 -22.03 -7.41 10.01
C THR A 39 -22.88 -6.14 10.08
N PRO A 40 -22.99 -5.36 8.99
CA PRO A 40 -23.89 -4.21 8.95
C PRO A 40 -25.34 -4.62 9.26
N ASP A 41 -26.10 -3.74 9.89
CA ASP A 41 -27.53 -3.94 10.12
C ASP A 41 -28.35 -3.78 8.81
N MET A 42 -29.67 -3.87 8.92
CA MET A 42 -30.57 -3.74 7.76
C MET A 42 -30.51 -2.37 7.05
N ASN A 43 -29.95 -1.35 7.68
CA ASN A 43 -29.74 -0.02 7.13
C ASN A 43 -28.28 0.21 6.71
N GLY A 44 -27.42 -0.80 6.79
CA GLY A 44 -25.99 -0.70 6.49
C GLY A 44 -25.16 -0.07 7.61
N VAL A 45 -25.72 0.12 8.80
CA VAL A 45 -25.00 0.69 9.96
C VAL A 45 -24.17 -0.39 10.64
N ILE A 46 -22.92 -0.07 10.94
CA ILE A 46 -22.02 -0.96 11.66
C ILE A 46 -21.81 -0.42 13.08
N ASP A 47 -22.12 -1.26 14.07
CA ASP A 47 -21.97 -0.93 15.49
C ASP A 47 -20.57 -1.28 15.98
N TYR A 48 -19.71 -0.27 16.08
CA TYR A 48 -18.36 -0.39 16.65
C TYR A 48 -18.37 0.00 18.12
N SER A 49 -17.64 -0.76 18.93
CA SER A 49 -17.46 -0.45 20.35
C SER A 49 -16.61 0.81 20.56
N GLN A 50 -16.69 1.38 21.77
CA GLN A 50 -15.85 2.53 22.15
C GLN A 50 -14.36 2.22 22.10
N ASP A 51 -13.97 0.98 22.44
CA ASP A 51 -12.58 0.54 22.36
C ASP A 51 -12.08 0.55 20.91
N GLU A 52 -12.91 0.09 19.97
CA GLU A 52 -12.57 0.10 18.53
C GLU A 52 -12.44 1.51 17.98
N HIS A 53 -13.35 2.41 18.36
CA HIS A 53 -13.23 3.84 18.06
C HIS A 53 -11.94 4.45 18.63
N HIS A 54 -11.53 4.05 19.83
CA HIS A 54 -10.29 4.51 20.44
C HIS A 54 -9.04 4.02 19.69
N ILE A 55 -9.04 2.76 19.23
CA ILE A 55 -7.96 2.24 18.36
C ILE A 55 -7.87 3.06 17.08
N TRP A 56 -9.01 3.30 16.41
CA TRP A 56 -9.07 4.13 15.21
C TRP A 56 -8.48 5.52 15.43
N GLN A 57 -8.93 6.22 16.47
CA GLN A 57 -8.44 7.55 16.82
C GLN A 57 -6.92 7.56 17.05
N THR A 58 -6.40 6.52 17.72
CA THR A 58 -4.98 6.37 18.01
C THR A 58 -4.16 6.19 16.72
N LEU A 59 -4.61 5.29 15.84
CA LEU A 59 -3.97 5.03 14.55
C LEU A 59 -3.98 6.28 13.66
N LEU A 60 -5.14 6.94 13.53
CA LEU A 60 -5.30 8.13 12.70
C LEU A 60 -4.45 9.30 13.24
N SER A 61 -4.44 9.52 14.56
CA SER A 61 -3.63 10.57 15.17
C SER A 61 -2.13 10.35 15.01
N ARG A 62 -1.69 9.08 15.00
CA ARG A 62 -0.29 8.73 14.73
C ARG A 62 0.05 8.98 13.26
N GLN A 63 -0.82 8.52 12.35
CA GLN A 63 -0.58 8.62 10.91
C GLN A 63 -0.60 10.07 10.42
N ALA A 64 -1.52 10.90 10.94
CA ALA A 64 -1.61 12.33 10.63
C ALA A 64 -0.30 13.12 10.92
N LYS A 65 0.56 12.62 11.81
CA LYS A 65 1.87 13.24 12.10
C LYS A 65 2.96 12.81 11.11
N GLN A 66 2.76 11.71 10.41
CA GLN A 66 3.80 11.10 9.56
C GLN A 66 3.58 11.38 8.08
N ILE A 67 2.33 11.48 7.62
CA ILE A 67 1.99 11.62 6.20
C ILE A 67 2.29 12.97 5.53
N PRO A 68 2.24 14.17 6.18
CA PRO A 68 2.20 15.43 5.43
C PRO A 68 3.36 15.66 4.46
N ASP A 69 4.58 15.26 4.82
CA ASP A 69 5.77 15.43 3.96
C ASP A 69 6.17 14.14 3.23
N ARG A 70 5.32 13.11 3.27
CA ARG A 70 5.65 11.76 2.77
C ARG A 70 4.63 11.21 1.77
N ALA A 71 3.34 11.44 1.99
CA ALA A 71 2.30 11.03 1.07
C ALA A 71 2.28 11.93 -0.18
N CYS A 72 1.77 11.40 -1.29
CA CYS A 72 1.60 12.20 -2.50
C CYS A 72 0.48 13.25 -2.31
N PRO A 73 0.53 14.38 -3.03
CA PRO A 73 -0.48 15.44 -2.91
C PRO A 73 -1.92 14.95 -3.14
N GLU A 74 -2.11 14.03 -4.08
CA GLU A 74 -3.43 13.50 -4.46
C GLU A 74 -4.03 12.64 -3.35
N TYR A 75 -3.20 11.95 -2.57
CA TYR A 75 -3.65 11.24 -1.37
C TYR A 75 -4.11 12.23 -0.29
N LEU A 76 -3.37 13.32 -0.09
CA LEU A 76 -3.73 14.36 0.90
C LEU A 76 -5.03 15.07 0.50
N GLU A 77 -5.19 15.38 -0.79
CA GLU A 77 -6.45 15.90 -1.33
C GLU A 77 -7.60 14.91 -1.13
N GLY A 78 -7.39 13.62 -1.42
CA GLY A 78 -8.37 12.57 -1.17
C GLY A 78 -8.78 12.46 0.30
N LEU A 79 -7.83 12.58 1.24
CA LEU A 79 -8.12 12.61 2.67
C LEU A 79 -8.98 13.80 3.07
N ASP A 80 -8.68 14.98 2.53
CA ASP A 80 -9.43 16.20 2.80
C ASP A 80 -10.87 16.10 2.29
N ILE A 81 -11.07 15.55 1.09
CA ILE A 81 -12.40 15.40 0.49
C ILE A 81 -13.21 14.30 1.19
N LEU A 82 -12.57 13.19 1.59
CA LEU A 82 -13.23 12.15 2.39
C LEU A 82 -13.63 12.65 3.78
N ASN A 83 -12.94 13.66 4.31
CA ASN A 83 -13.22 14.32 5.58
C ASN A 83 -13.50 13.32 6.73
N LEU A 84 -12.57 12.37 6.89
CA LEU A 84 -12.76 11.24 7.80
C LEU A 84 -12.97 11.70 9.25
N PRO A 85 -13.91 11.09 9.99
CA PRO A 85 -14.11 11.38 11.40
C PRO A 85 -12.85 11.06 12.22
N LYS A 86 -12.44 12.02 13.04
CA LYS A 86 -11.20 11.90 13.84
C LYS A 86 -11.33 11.03 15.08
N GLU A 87 -12.55 10.89 15.60
CA GLU A 87 -12.82 10.25 16.89
C GLU A 87 -13.58 8.92 16.78
N LYS A 88 -14.11 8.60 15.60
CA LYS A 88 -14.93 7.40 15.36
C LYS A 88 -14.53 6.74 14.06
N ILE A 89 -14.72 5.43 13.99
CA ILE A 89 -14.63 4.68 12.73
C ILE A 89 -15.78 5.18 11.83
N PRO A 90 -15.50 5.58 10.57
CA PRO A 90 -16.52 6.05 9.65
C PRO A 90 -17.50 4.94 9.27
N GLN A 91 -18.74 5.31 8.98
CA GLN A 91 -19.68 4.44 8.30
C GLN A 91 -19.34 4.41 6.81
N LEU A 92 -19.42 3.23 6.20
CA LEU A 92 -19.10 3.03 4.78
C LEU A 92 -19.92 3.94 3.87
N ALA A 93 -21.21 4.12 4.15
CA ALA A 93 -22.10 4.98 3.39
C ALA A 93 -21.62 6.44 3.28
N ASN A 94 -20.90 6.97 4.28
CA ASN A 94 -20.36 8.33 4.21
C ASN A 94 -19.16 8.44 3.27
N ILE A 95 -18.36 7.38 3.18
CA ILE A 95 -17.25 7.29 2.23
C ILE A 95 -17.81 7.09 0.83
N ASP A 96 -18.83 6.24 0.69
CA ASP A 96 -19.47 5.92 -0.58
C ASP A 96 -20.08 7.15 -1.25
N GLU A 97 -20.68 8.07 -0.48
CA GLU A 97 -21.20 9.32 -1.02
C GLU A 97 -20.12 10.11 -1.79
N VAL A 98 -18.91 10.17 -1.24
CA VAL A 98 -17.77 10.88 -1.84
C VAL A 98 -17.19 10.10 -3.02
N LEU A 99 -16.97 8.78 -2.86
CA LEU A 99 -16.40 7.94 -3.92
C LEU A 99 -17.34 7.83 -5.13
N GLN A 100 -18.64 7.78 -4.92
CA GLN A 100 -19.63 7.75 -6.00
C GLN A 100 -19.63 9.07 -6.78
N ALA A 101 -19.52 10.20 -6.07
CA ALA A 101 -19.50 11.52 -6.69
C ALA A 101 -18.20 11.80 -7.48
N THR A 102 -17.08 11.21 -7.07
CA THR A 102 -15.75 11.47 -7.68
C THR A 102 -15.43 10.51 -8.81
N THR A 103 -15.53 9.19 -8.58
CA THR A 103 -15.07 8.16 -9.54
C THR A 103 -16.12 7.08 -9.83
N GLY A 104 -17.28 7.16 -9.19
CA GLY A 104 -18.34 6.15 -9.27
C GLY A 104 -18.00 4.87 -8.50
N TRP A 105 -17.01 4.93 -7.60
CA TRP A 105 -16.66 3.83 -6.71
C TRP A 105 -17.51 3.84 -5.45
N GLN A 106 -17.57 2.69 -4.79
CA GLN A 106 -18.11 2.55 -3.44
C GLN A 106 -17.34 1.46 -2.71
N THR A 107 -17.51 1.40 -1.40
CA THR A 107 -17.01 0.33 -0.56
C THR A 107 -18.00 -0.84 -0.51
N GLU A 108 -17.53 -2.02 -0.12
CA GLU A 108 -18.38 -3.19 0.15
C GLU A 108 -17.88 -3.85 1.43
N ALA A 109 -18.74 -3.96 2.45
CA ALA A 109 -18.42 -4.66 3.69
C ALA A 109 -18.14 -6.14 3.41
N VAL A 110 -16.97 -6.63 3.83
CA VAL A 110 -16.59 -8.03 3.66
C VAL A 110 -16.11 -8.68 4.97
N PRO A 111 -16.16 -10.02 5.07
CA PRO A 111 -15.44 -10.76 6.10
C PRO A 111 -13.94 -10.46 6.07
N ALA A 112 -13.24 -10.80 7.16
CA ALA A 112 -11.80 -10.55 7.30
C ALA A 112 -10.95 -11.13 6.15
N LEU A 113 -11.43 -12.20 5.50
CA LEU A 113 -10.81 -12.76 4.30
C LEU A 113 -11.89 -13.11 3.27
N ILE A 114 -11.64 -12.77 2.01
CA ILE A 114 -12.44 -13.19 0.86
C ILE A 114 -11.57 -13.92 -0.15
N ASN A 115 -12.18 -14.80 -0.95
CA ASN A 115 -11.46 -15.46 -2.03
C ASN A 115 -11.16 -14.48 -3.17
N PHE A 116 -10.07 -14.73 -3.91
CA PHE A 116 -9.65 -13.89 -5.03
C PHE A 116 -10.73 -13.66 -6.09
N GLY A 117 -11.54 -14.67 -6.41
CA GLY A 117 -12.62 -14.51 -7.38
C GLY A 117 -13.65 -13.47 -6.95
N HIS A 118 -14.00 -13.45 -5.65
CA HIS A 118 -14.87 -12.45 -5.08
C HIS A 118 -14.21 -11.06 -5.08
N PHE A 119 -12.94 -10.98 -4.65
CA PHE A 119 -12.17 -9.73 -4.67
C PHE A 119 -12.15 -9.09 -6.07
N PHE A 120 -11.74 -9.84 -7.09
CA PHE A 120 -11.71 -9.35 -8.47
C PHE A 120 -13.10 -8.93 -8.98
N LYS A 121 -14.15 -9.67 -8.62
CA LYS A 121 -15.52 -9.32 -8.99
C LYS A 121 -15.93 -7.98 -8.40
N LEU A 122 -15.59 -7.70 -7.14
CA LEU A 122 -15.90 -6.43 -6.51
C LEU A 122 -15.21 -5.28 -7.23
N LEU A 123 -13.89 -5.36 -7.41
CA LEU A 123 -13.11 -4.32 -8.08
C LEU A 123 -13.59 -4.07 -9.52
N ALA A 124 -13.89 -5.13 -10.28
CA ALA A 124 -14.41 -5.02 -11.65
C ALA A 124 -15.75 -4.27 -11.74
N ASN A 125 -16.50 -4.20 -10.63
CA ASN A 125 -17.77 -3.49 -10.51
C ASN A 125 -17.64 -2.21 -9.66
N LYS A 126 -16.42 -1.65 -9.56
CA LYS A 126 -16.12 -0.43 -8.80
C LYS A 126 -16.54 -0.51 -7.32
N LYS A 127 -16.37 -1.70 -6.73
CA LYS A 127 -16.61 -1.95 -5.31
C LYS A 127 -15.29 -2.29 -4.64
N PHE A 128 -14.86 -1.47 -3.69
CA PHE A 128 -13.65 -1.73 -2.92
C PHE A 128 -14.00 -2.52 -1.64
N PRO A 129 -13.49 -3.76 -1.48
CA PRO A 129 -13.79 -4.56 -0.30
C PRO A 129 -13.19 -3.93 0.94
N VAL A 130 -13.99 -3.78 2.00
CA VAL A 130 -13.55 -3.28 3.30
C VAL A 130 -13.86 -4.32 4.37
N ALA A 131 -12.81 -4.89 4.97
CA ALA A 131 -12.98 -5.75 6.14
C ALA A 131 -13.44 -4.89 7.33
N THR A 132 -14.64 -5.15 7.84
CA THR A 132 -15.30 -4.30 8.84
C THR A 132 -14.89 -4.62 10.27
N PHE A 133 -13.63 -4.98 10.51
CA PHE A 133 -13.04 -5.10 11.85
C PHE A 133 -11.85 -4.14 11.97
N ILE A 134 -11.48 -3.76 13.19
CA ILE A 134 -10.24 -3.02 13.46
C ILE A 134 -9.28 -3.89 14.29
N ARG A 135 -7.97 -3.71 14.08
CA ARG A 135 -6.93 -4.39 14.85
C ARG A 135 -7.07 -4.14 16.36
N ARG A 136 -6.55 -5.06 17.17
CA ARG A 136 -6.53 -4.92 18.65
C ARG A 136 -5.35 -4.07 19.10
N ALA A 137 -5.40 -3.59 20.34
CA ALA A 137 -4.31 -2.83 20.96
C ALA A 137 -2.95 -3.56 20.92
N GLU A 138 -2.95 -4.88 21.06
CA GLU A 138 -1.76 -5.73 20.99
C GLU A 138 -1.18 -5.89 19.57
N ASP A 139 -1.93 -5.49 18.54
CA ASP A 139 -1.57 -5.55 17.12
C ASP A 139 -1.45 -4.14 16.51
N MET A 140 -1.31 -3.10 17.37
CA MET A 140 -1.28 -1.69 16.96
C MET A 140 -0.18 -1.37 15.94
N ASP A 141 0.96 -2.05 16.06
CA ASP A 141 2.13 -1.80 15.22
C ASP A 141 2.17 -2.67 13.97
N TYR A 142 1.56 -3.86 14.00
CA TYR A 142 1.49 -4.76 12.87
C TYR A 142 0.34 -5.76 13.02
N ILE A 143 -0.37 -5.98 11.92
CA ILE A 143 -1.36 -7.03 11.75
C ILE A 143 -1.15 -7.61 10.34
N GLN A 144 -1.30 -8.93 10.19
CA GLN A 144 -1.14 -9.59 8.90
C GLN A 144 -2.39 -9.42 8.03
N GLU A 145 -3.57 -9.51 8.64
CA GLU A 145 -4.85 -9.29 7.98
C GLU A 145 -5.12 -7.80 7.76
N PRO A 146 -5.55 -7.37 6.56
CA PRO A 146 -5.97 -5.98 6.35
C PRO A 146 -7.24 -5.71 7.16
N ASP A 147 -7.21 -4.65 7.97
CA ASP A 147 -8.32 -4.20 8.80
C ASP A 147 -8.94 -2.93 8.21
N ILE A 148 -10.04 -2.45 8.79
CA ILE A 148 -10.76 -1.27 8.31
C ILE A 148 -9.88 -0.01 8.22
N PHE A 149 -8.86 0.11 9.08
CA PHE A 149 -7.94 1.23 9.02
C PHE A 149 -7.04 1.15 7.78
N HIS A 150 -6.50 -0.03 7.47
CA HIS A 150 -5.75 -0.25 6.24
C HIS A 150 -6.58 0.09 5.01
N GLU A 151 -7.82 -0.40 4.93
CA GLU A 151 -8.65 -0.19 3.76
C GLU A 151 -9.07 1.29 3.60
N ILE A 152 -9.60 1.89 4.68
CA ILE A 152 -10.17 3.24 4.60
C ILE A 152 -9.08 4.30 4.56
N VAL A 153 -8.04 4.19 5.39
CA VAL A 153 -6.99 5.22 5.42
C VAL A 153 -5.95 4.95 4.34
N GLY A 154 -5.60 3.69 4.08
CA GLY A 154 -4.59 3.36 3.09
C GLY A 154 -5.06 3.57 1.65
N HIS A 155 -6.29 3.16 1.31
CA HIS A 155 -6.72 3.04 -0.09
C HIS A 155 -7.82 4.01 -0.51
N CYS A 156 -8.85 4.21 0.33
CA CYS A 156 -9.99 5.04 -0.07
C CYS A 156 -9.66 6.48 -0.50
N PRO A 157 -8.68 7.21 0.08
CA PRO A 157 -8.35 8.55 -0.36
C PRO A 157 -7.96 8.59 -1.84
N LEU A 158 -7.17 7.62 -2.32
CA LEU A 158 -6.76 7.59 -3.72
C LEU A 158 -7.84 6.99 -4.64
N LEU A 159 -8.87 6.31 -4.13
CA LEU A 159 -10.02 5.91 -4.95
C LEU A 159 -10.84 7.11 -5.44
N SER A 160 -10.68 8.31 -4.87
CA SER A 160 -11.25 9.54 -5.47
C SER A 160 -10.42 10.06 -6.65
N HIS A 161 -9.21 9.53 -6.88
CA HIS A 161 -8.37 9.90 -8.01
C HIS A 161 -8.69 9.02 -9.25
N PRO A 162 -8.98 9.61 -10.42
CA PRO A 162 -9.39 8.85 -11.60
C PRO A 162 -8.42 7.76 -12.06
N ALA A 163 -7.10 8.03 -12.04
CA ALA A 163 -6.09 7.07 -12.49
C ALA A 163 -6.03 5.82 -11.60
N PHE A 164 -6.06 6.03 -10.28
CA PHE A 164 -6.00 4.95 -9.30
C PHE A 164 -7.31 4.14 -9.29
N ALA A 165 -8.45 4.82 -9.42
CA ALA A 165 -9.76 4.20 -9.60
C ALA A 165 -9.82 3.34 -10.87
N ALA A 166 -9.35 3.84 -12.01
CA ALA A 166 -9.34 3.10 -13.26
C ALA A 166 -8.41 1.89 -13.23
N PHE A 167 -7.24 2.01 -12.59
CA PHE A 167 -6.33 0.89 -12.38
C PHE A 167 -7.00 -0.23 -11.59
N ASN A 168 -7.65 0.07 -10.47
CA ASN A 168 -8.33 -0.94 -9.66
C ASN A 168 -9.46 -1.63 -10.42
N GLU A 169 -10.21 -0.89 -11.26
CA GLU A 169 -11.27 -1.46 -12.09
C GLU A 169 -10.69 -2.41 -13.14
N ALA A 170 -9.64 -1.98 -13.85
CA ALA A 170 -8.95 -2.79 -14.85
C ALA A 170 -8.34 -4.04 -14.22
N TYR A 171 -7.72 -3.91 -13.04
CA TYR A 171 -7.17 -5.01 -12.26
C TYR A 171 -8.23 -6.06 -11.90
N GLY A 172 -9.40 -5.60 -11.43
CA GLY A 172 -10.55 -6.47 -11.17
C GLY A 172 -10.98 -7.26 -12.41
N LYS A 173 -11.13 -6.58 -13.54
CA LYS A 173 -11.52 -7.22 -14.82
C LYS A 173 -10.49 -8.25 -15.29
N LEU A 174 -9.20 -7.90 -15.25
CA LEU A 174 -8.11 -8.80 -15.61
C LEU A 174 -8.11 -10.07 -14.74
N GLY A 175 -8.30 -9.93 -13.43
CA GLY A 175 -8.29 -11.07 -12.51
C GLY A 175 -9.45 -12.05 -12.70
N LEU A 176 -10.60 -11.58 -13.18
CA LEU A 176 -11.74 -12.44 -13.53
C LEU A 176 -11.44 -13.36 -14.71
N GLU A 177 -10.65 -12.89 -15.68
CA GLU A 177 -10.29 -13.62 -16.90
C GLU A 177 -8.98 -14.41 -16.78
N ALA A 178 -8.21 -14.18 -15.71
CA ALA A 178 -6.90 -14.75 -15.49
C ALA A 178 -6.95 -16.18 -14.93
N SER A 179 -6.00 -17.02 -15.36
CA SER A 179 -5.74 -18.32 -14.74
C SER A 179 -5.20 -18.17 -13.30
N LYS A 180 -5.12 -19.28 -12.56
CA LYS A 180 -4.55 -19.27 -11.21
C LYS A 180 -3.08 -18.81 -11.23
N GLU A 181 -2.32 -19.21 -12.24
CA GLU A 181 -0.92 -18.87 -12.42
C GLU A 181 -0.77 -17.39 -12.80
N GLU A 182 -1.60 -16.89 -13.72
CA GLU A 182 -1.62 -15.48 -14.13
C GLU A 182 -1.97 -14.56 -12.95
N ARG A 183 -2.90 -14.98 -12.08
CA ARG A 183 -3.28 -14.23 -10.86
C ARG A 183 -2.11 -14.01 -9.90
N VAL A 184 -1.12 -14.90 -9.84
CA VAL A 184 0.09 -14.70 -9.02
C VAL A 184 0.94 -13.55 -9.54
N PHE A 185 1.01 -13.39 -10.87
CA PHE A 185 1.72 -12.27 -11.49
C PHE A 185 0.93 -10.97 -11.34
N LEU A 186 -0.39 -10.99 -11.52
CA LEU A 186 -1.24 -9.85 -11.22
C LEU A 186 -1.10 -9.39 -9.77
N ALA A 187 -1.03 -10.32 -8.80
CA ALA A 187 -0.81 -9.97 -7.39
C ALA A 187 0.51 -9.20 -7.15
N ARG A 188 1.59 -9.50 -7.89
CA ARG A 188 2.84 -8.72 -7.83
C ARG A 188 2.65 -7.31 -8.35
N MET A 189 1.93 -7.16 -9.46
CA MET A 189 1.62 -5.84 -10.01
C MET A 189 0.85 -5.01 -8.99
N TYR A 190 -0.19 -5.58 -8.36
CA TYR A 190 -0.95 -4.91 -7.32
C TYR A 190 -0.09 -4.57 -6.09
N TRP A 191 0.77 -5.50 -5.67
CA TRP A 191 1.68 -5.32 -4.55
C TRP A 191 2.64 -4.14 -4.74
N PHE A 192 3.34 -4.09 -5.87
CA PHE A 192 4.32 -3.03 -6.16
C PHE A 192 3.70 -1.74 -6.70
N THR A 193 2.36 -1.65 -6.76
CA THR A 193 1.64 -0.43 -7.09
C THR A 193 0.73 -0.01 -5.93
N ILE A 194 -0.47 -0.57 -5.87
CA ILE A 194 -1.53 -0.18 -4.92
C ILE A 194 -1.12 -0.38 -3.46
N GLU A 195 -0.30 -1.39 -3.14
CA GLU A 195 0.13 -1.63 -1.75
C GLU A 195 1.42 -0.88 -1.37
N PHE A 196 2.46 -0.96 -2.20
CA PHE A 196 3.81 -0.46 -1.89
C PHE A 196 4.41 0.44 -2.98
N GLY A 197 3.58 1.14 -3.72
CA GLY A 197 4.02 2.07 -4.76
C GLY A 197 4.49 3.42 -4.23
N LEU A 198 5.52 3.96 -4.89
CA LEU A 198 6.03 5.31 -4.70
C LEU A 198 5.87 6.12 -5.99
N VAL A 199 5.76 7.45 -5.88
CA VAL A 199 5.59 8.36 -7.01
C VAL A 199 6.59 9.52 -6.93
N GLY A 200 7.10 9.98 -8.06
CA GLY A 200 7.92 11.19 -8.18
C GLY A 200 9.05 11.04 -9.18
N SER A 201 9.29 12.11 -9.95
CA SER A 201 10.29 12.14 -11.04
C SER A 201 11.73 12.20 -10.54
N THR A 202 11.96 12.64 -9.30
CA THR A 202 13.29 12.75 -8.70
C THR A 202 13.32 12.19 -7.27
N PRO A 203 14.50 11.79 -6.74
CA PRO A 203 14.61 11.32 -5.37
C PRO A 203 14.09 12.30 -4.30
N SER A 204 14.22 13.62 -4.53
CA SER A 204 13.71 14.65 -3.62
C SER A 204 12.19 14.83 -3.68
N GLU A 205 11.59 14.55 -4.83
CA GLU A 205 10.14 14.65 -5.05
C GLU A 205 9.41 13.35 -4.70
N ARG A 206 10.14 12.26 -4.41
CA ARG A 206 9.55 10.96 -4.11
C ARG A 206 8.56 11.04 -2.95
N ARG A 207 7.35 10.55 -3.17
CA ARG A 207 6.25 10.43 -2.23
C ARG A 207 5.63 9.04 -2.29
N ILE A 208 4.74 8.77 -1.35
CA ILE A 208 4.07 7.49 -1.16
C ILE A 208 2.65 7.58 -1.70
N TYR A 209 2.24 6.58 -2.48
CA TYR A 209 0.83 6.36 -2.84
C TYR A 209 0.32 4.95 -2.47
N GLY A 210 1.20 4.02 -2.13
CA GLY A 210 0.82 2.67 -1.72
C GLY A 210 0.09 2.64 -0.37
N GLY A 211 -1.10 2.04 -0.34
CA GLY A 211 -1.95 2.00 0.86
C GLY A 211 -1.40 1.15 2.00
N GLY A 212 -0.63 0.10 1.69
CA GLY A 212 0.13 -0.68 2.66
C GLY A 212 1.18 0.16 3.40
N ILE A 213 1.80 1.11 2.70
CA ILE A 213 2.74 2.05 3.32
C ILE A 213 1.97 3.11 4.11
N LEU A 214 0.93 3.72 3.52
CA LEU A 214 0.15 4.83 4.09
C LEU A 214 -0.65 4.45 5.34
N SER A 215 -0.87 3.16 5.59
CA SER A 215 -1.53 2.62 6.78
C SER A 215 -0.57 1.98 7.79
N SER A 216 0.74 1.99 7.51
CA SER A 216 1.78 1.39 8.33
C SER A 216 2.84 2.42 8.75
N PRO A 217 3.00 2.71 10.05
CA PRO A 217 3.96 3.72 10.50
C PRO A 217 5.42 3.37 10.21
N SER A 218 5.77 2.08 10.35
CA SER A 218 7.14 1.61 10.11
C SER A 218 7.50 1.72 8.62
N GLU A 219 6.59 1.29 7.75
CA GLU A 219 6.74 1.42 6.30
C GLU A 219 6.77 2.88 5.85
N THR A 220 5.88 3.72 6.38
CA THR A 220 5.85 5.16 6.05
C THR A 220 7.20 5.84 6.29
N ILE A 221 7.91 5.48 7.36
CA ILE A 221 9.24 6.03 7.66
C ILE A 221 10.32 5.37 6.80
N TYR A 222 10.30 4.04 6.70
CA TYR A 222 11.35 3.27 6.04
C TYR A 222 11.36 3.46 4.52
N ALA A 223 10.20 3.49 3.88
CA ALA A 223 10.06 3.61 2.42
C ALA A 223 10.68 4.89 1.83
N LEU A 224 11.01 5.89 2.64
CA LEU A 224 11.69 7.12 2.23
C LEU A 224 13.01 7.37 2.99
N SER A 225 13.53 6.40 3.75
CA SER A 225 14.75 6.59 4.57
C SER A 225 16.04 6.67 3.75
N GLY A 226 16.00 6.18 2.50
CA GLY A 226 17.18 5.99 1.66
C GLY A 226 17.84 4.61 1.81
N ASP A 227 17.37 3.79 2.74
CA ASP A 227 17.88 2.42 2.94
C ASP A 227 17.39 1.39 1.90
N PRO A 228 16.11 1.38 1.45
CA PRO A 228 15.66 0.39 0.49
C PRO A 228 16.15 0.65 -0.94
N GLU A 229 16.03 -0.36 -1.79
CA GLU A 229 16.26 -0.22 -3.21
C GLU A 229 15.06 0.44 -3.89
N TYR A 230 15.32 1.49 -4.66
CA TYR A 230 14.30 2.18 -5.46
C TYR A 230 14.52 1.87 -6.93
N ARG A 231 13.49 1.32 -7.58
CA ARG A 231 13.52 1.00 -9.01
C ARG A 231 12.52 1.87 -9.75
N GLU A 232 12.89 2.32 -10.94
CA GLU A 232 11.92 2.91 -11.87
C GLU A 232 10.88 1.85 -12.25
N PHE A 233 9.63 2.28 -12.43
CA PHE A 233 8.56 1.37 -12.80
C PHE A 233 8.74 0.82 -14.21
N ASP A 234 9.00 -0.50 -14.29
CA ASP A 234 8.85 -1.30 -15.50
C ASP A 234 7.90 -2.47 -15.23
N LEU A 235 6.89 -2.62 -16.09
CA LEU A 235 5.84 -3.62 -15.87
C LEU A 235 6.37 -5.05 -15.94
N ILE A 236 7.35 -5.36 -16.81
CA ILE A 236 7.94 -6.70 -16.85
C ILE A 236 8.71 -6.98 -15.57
N ASP A 237 9.50 -6.03 -15.09
CA ASP A 237 10.30 -6.20 -13.90
C ASP A 237 9.44 -6.35 -12.64
N VAL A 238 8.39 -5.52 -12.52
CA VAL A 238 7.38 -5.63 -11.45
C VAL A 238 6.75 -7.03 -11.44
N LEU A 239 6.29 -7.52 -12.59
CA LEU A 239 5.66 -8.83 -12.71
C LEU A 239 6.60 -10.00 -12.37
N ARG A 240 7.92 -9.79 -12.45
CA ARG A 240 8.94 -10.81 -12.20
C ARG A 240 9.56 -10.73 -10.81
N THR A 241 9.31 -9.67 -10.06
CA THR A 241 9.95 -9.44 -8.75
C THR A 241 9.25 -10.23 -7.63
N PRO A 242 9.95 -11.12 -6.90
CA PRO A 242 9.40 -11.76 -5.72
C PRO A 242 9.18 -10.78 -4.57
N TYR A 243 8.15 -11.00 -3.75
CA TYR A 243 7.89 -10.22 -2.53
C TYR A 243 7.51 -11.14 -1.37
N ARG A 244 7.53 -10.59 -0.15
CA ARG A 244 7.01 -11.21 1.07
C ARG A 244 6.08 -10.26 1.79
N ILE A 245 5.03 -10.81 2.39
CA ILE A 245 3.99 -10.06 3.11
C ILE A 245 4.32 -9.81 4.59
N ASP A 246 5.33 -10.52 5.11
CA ASP A 246 5.67 -10.56 6.54
C ASP A 246 6.97 -9.79 6.87
N HIS A 247 7.49 -8.98 5.94
CA HIS A 247 8.72 -8.18 6.11
C HIS A 247 8.52 -6.77 5.57
N ILE A 248 9.31 -5.83 6.10
CA ILE A 248 9.48 -4.51 5.49
C ILE A 248 10.04 -4.68 4.07
N GLN A 249 9.52 -3.94 3.10
CA GLN A 249 9.87 -4.18 1.70
C GLN A 249 11.30 -3.74 1.36
N PRO A 250 12.14 -4.62 0.79
CA PRO A 250 13.51 -4.25 0.41
C PRO A 250 13.56 -3.46 -0.92
N ILE A 251 12.50 -3.54 -1.73
CA ILE A 251 12.41 -2.93 -3.06
C ILE A 251 11.08 -2.19 -3.18
N TYR A 252 11.14 -0.94 -3.66
CA TYR A 252 9.96 -0.17 -4.05
C TYR A 252 10.09 0.25 -5.51
N TYR A 253 8.97 0.16 -6.23
CA TYR A 253 8.87 0.70 -7.58
C TYR A 253 8.31 2.12 -7.55
N VAL A 254 8.94 3.00 -8.33
CA VAL A 254 8.64 4.42 -8.41
C VAL A 254 8.05 4.73 -9.79
N ILE A 255 6.81 5.19 -9.83
CA ILE A 255 6.22 5.83 -11.02
C ILE A 255 6.58 7.32 -11.02
N ASP A 256 6.66 7.92 -12.19
CA ASP A 256 6.93 9.35 -12.35
C ASP A 256 5.73 10.22 -11.96
N ASP A 257 4.53 9.77 -12.32
CA ASP A 257 3.25 10.43 -12.09
C ASP A 257 2.12 9.40 -11.85
N LEU A 258 1.05 9.77 -11.13
CA LEU A 258 -0.07 8.86 -10.89
C LEU A 258 -0.85 8.49 -12.15
N ASP A 259 -0.83 9.32 -13.20
CA ASP A 259 -1.42 9.01 -14.50
C ASP A 259 -0.75 7.80 -15.16
N ARG A 260 0.45 7.39 -14.71
CA ARG A 260 1.05 6.12 -15.10
C ARG A 260 0.15 4.92 -14.79
N LEU A 261 -0.73 5.03 -13.79
CA LEU A 261 -1.72 4.01 -13.48
C LEU A 261 -2.79 3.87 -14.58
N PHE A 262 -3.15 4.95 -15.29
CA PHE A 262 -3.99 4.87 -16.49
C PHE A 262 -3.29 4.16 -17.65
N ASP A 263 -2.01 4.47 -17.88
CA ASP A 263 -1.22 3.79 -18.90
C ASP A 263 -1.20 2.28 -18.66
N ILE A 264 -0.99 1.86 -17.41
CA ILE A 264 -1.02 0.44 -17.05
C ILE A 264 -2.42 -0.14 -17.28
N ALA A 265 -3.47 0.54 -16.81
CA ALA A 265 -4.86 0.11 -16.93
C ALA A 265 -5.31 -0.08 -18.39
N THR A 266 -4.71 0.66 -19.33
CA THR A 266 -5.03 0.62 -20.76
C THR A 266 -4.05 -0.22 -21.59
N SER A 267 -2.97 -0.73 -20.98
CA SER A 267 -1.95 -1.55 -21.64
C SER A 267 -2.38 -3.01 -21.81
N ASP A 268 -1.64 -3.78 -22.64
CA ASP A 268 -1.82 -5.24 -22.77
C ASP A 268 -1.21 -6.02 -21.59
N VAL A 269 -1.73 -5.79 -20.38
CA VAL A 269 -1.21 -6.43 -19.16
C VAL A 269 -1.19 -7.96 -19.30
N ARG A 270 -2.15 -8.57 -20.01
CA ARG A 270 -2.16 -10.03 -20.25
C ARG A 270 -0.96 -10.48 -21.08
N GLY A 271 -0.61 -9.74 -22.12
CA GLY A 271 0.62 -9.97 -22.90
C GLY A 271 1.87 -9.85 -22.04
N TYR A 272 1.95 -8.83 -21.19
CA TYR A 272 3.05 -8.63 -20.24
C TYR A 272 3.17 -9.77 -19.23
N VAL A 273 2.06 -10.26 -18.67
CA VAL A 273 2.03 -11.42 -17.76
C VAL A 273 2.59 -12.67 -18.46
N LYS A 274 2.13 -12.98 -19.67
CA LYS A 274 2.61 -14.14 -20.43
C LYS A 274 4.12 -14.04 -20.72
N LYS A 275 4.60 -12.84 -21.05
CA LYS A 275 6.03 -12.58 -21.24
C LYS A 275 6.83 -12.73 -19.94
N ALA A 276 6.32 -12.21 -18.83
CA ALA A 276 6.97 -12.37 -17.52
C ALA A 276 7.05 -13.85 -17.10
N MET A 277 5.99 -14.63 -17.34
CA MET A 277 5.98 -16.06 -17.09
C MET A 277 7.04 -16.81 -17.90
N SER A 278 7.26 -16.46 -19.17
CA SER A 278 8.28 -17.12 -20.01
C SER A 278 9.71 -16.74 -19.64
N LEU A 279 9.92 -15.54 -19.07
CA LEU A 279 11.22 -15.07 -18.62
C LEU A 279 11.62 -15.57 -17.22
N GLY A 280 10.68 -16.15 -16.47
CA GLY A 280 10.88 -16.57 -15.09
C GLY A 280 11.00 -15.41 -14.11
N LEU A 281 10.96 -15.71 -12.81
CA LEU A 281 11.10 -14.71 -11.75
C LEU A 281 12.56 -14.30 -11.56
N PHE A 282 12.77 -13.10 -11.00
CA PHE A 282 14.07 -12.74 -10.45
C PHE A 282 14.39 -13.52 -9.18
N GLU A 283 15.67 -13.53 -8.81
CA GLU A 283 16.10 -14.05 -7.51
C GLU A 283 15.53 -13.19 -6.37
N PRO A 284 15.01 -13.79 -5.28
CA PRO A 284 14.60 -13.05 -4.10
C PRO A 284 15.75 -12.31 -3.43
N VAL A 285 15.47 -11.15 -2.83
CA VAL A 285 16.46 -10.32 -2.10
C VAL A 285 16.35 -10.44 -0.57
N TYR A 286 15.62 -11.45 -0.08
CA TYR A 286 15.32 -11.67 1.35
C TYR A 286 15.81 -13.02 1.86
#